data_AF-A0A0N4VNW6-F1
#
_entry.id   AF-A0A0N4VNW6-F1
#
_cell.length_a   1.000
_cell.length_b   1.000
_cell.length_c   1.000
_cell.angle_alpha   90.00
_cell.angle_beta   90.00
_cell.angle_gamma   90.00
#
_symmetry.space_group_name_H-M   'P 1'
#
loop_
_entity.id
_entity.type
_entity.pdbx_description
1 polymer ?
#
loop_
_entity_poly.entity_id
_entity_poly.type
_entity_poly.pdbx_seq_one_letter_code
_entity_poly.pdbx_strand_id
1 'polypeptide(L)'
;MSIFRNSFFKSPDIRALIMAGSKNAGYERLKKHAVEFTSIMDRLISGKVEEIEAVVEDLKKAGKLHALIPRDQYACPFRTSQLDQFAAAMIERTLEWGEKKDRTEVTQTAWTKIVLFVVEQMKSGFHEAIREERRARQKDVNPTFMFKATISTTNDCMLHNCW
;
A
#
# COMPACT_ATOMS: atom_id res chain seq x y z
N MET A 1 -0.40 5.40 -18.51
CA MET A 1 0.65 4.36 -18.71
C MET A 1 2.08 4.86 -18.55
N SER A 2 2.43 6.08 -18.97
CA SER A 2 3.81 6.59 -18.92
C SER A 2 4.39 6.68 -17.49
N ILE A 3 3.60 7.07 -16.49
CA ILE A 3 4.02 7.16 -15.08
C ILE A 3 4.51 5.80 -14.56
N PHE A 4 3.70 4.74 -14.68
CA PHE A 4 4.07 3.39 -14.23
C PHE A 4 5.29 2.83 -14.97
N ARG A 5 5.45 3.16 -16.26
CA ARG A 5 6.66 2.76 -16.99
C ARG A 5 7.89 3.52 -16.47
N ASN A 6 7.76 4.81 -16.15
CA ASN A 6 8.86 5.57 -15.54
C ASN A 6 9.23 5.03 -14.15
N SER A 7 8.25 4.60 -13.36
CA SER A 7 8.53 4.01 -12.04
C SER A 7 9.26 2.66 -12.13
N PHE A 8 9.08 1.90 -13.21
CA PHE A 8 9.87 0.68 -13.48
C PHE A 8 11.35 0.97 -13.73
N PHE A 9 11.68 2.12 -14.33
CA PHE A 9 13.07 2.54 -14.50
C PHE A 9 13.67 3.06 -13.20
N LYS A 10 12.87 3.77 -12.38
CA LYS A 10 13.29 4.22 -11.05
C LYS A 10 13.52 3.06 -10.08
N SER A 11 12.74 2.00 -10.20
CA SER A 11 12.78 0.87 -9.28
C SER A 11 12.45 -0.45 -9.98
N PRO A 12 13.43 -1.36 -10.12
CA PRO A 12 13.17 -2.68 -10.68
C PRO A 12 12.20 -3.49 -9.81
N ASP A 13 12.11 -3.20 -8.51
CA ASP A 13 11.16 -3.85 -7.60
C ASP A 13 9.70 -3.53 -7.96
N ILE A 14 9.40 -2.28 -8.33
CA ILE A 14 8.05 -1.91 -8.79
C ILE A 14 7.69 -2.71 -10.04
N ARG A 15 8.65 -2.87 -10.96
CA ARG A 15 8.46 -3.71 -12.15
C ARG A 15 8.24 -5.18 -11.76
N ALA A 16 9.05 -5.71 -10.85
CA ALA A 16 8.96 -7.09 -10.40
C ALA A 16 7.61 -7.40 -9.75
N LEU A 17 7.05 -6.47 -8.97
CA LEU A 17 5.71 -6.56 -8.38
C LEU A 17 4.61 -6.53 -9.44
N ILE A 18 4.59 -5.51 -10.30
CA ILE A 18 3.49 -5.33 -11.26
C ILE A 18 3.51 -6.41 -12.34
N MET A 19 4.70 -6.78 -12.82
CA MET A 19 4.87 -7.71 -13.94
C MET A 19 5.05 -9.17 -13.49
N ALA A 20 4.80 -9.49 -12.22
CA ALA A 20 4.92 -10.85 -11.70
C ALA A 20 3.96 -11.83 -12.41
N GLY A 21 4.45 -13.06 -12.61
CA GLY A 21 3.71 -14.15 -13.26
C GLY A 21 3.91 -14.19 -14.78
N SER A 22 2.91 -14.72 -15.49
CA SER A 22 2.96 -14.76 -16.95
C SER A 22 2.92 -13.35 -17.55
N LYS A 23 3.44 -13.19 -18.77
CA LYS A 23 3.44 -11.91 -19.49
C LYS A 23 2.04 -11.27 -19.50
N ASN A 24 1.00 -12.03 -19.82
CA ASN A 24 -0.38 -11.54 -19.87
C ASN A 24 -0.89 -11.11 -18.50
N ALA A 25 -0.62 -11.89 -17.44
CA ALA A 25 -1.04 -11.54 -16.08
C ALA A 25 -0.42 -10.22 -15.62
N GLY A 26 0.87 -10.00 -15.89
CA GLY A 26 1.55 -8.74 -15.58
C GLY A 26 0.97 -7.54 -16.32
N TYR A 27 0.69 -7.67 -17.63
CA TYR A 27 0.08 -6.59 -18.41
C TYR A 27 -1.35 -6.26 -17.96
N GLU A 28 -2.17 -7.25 -17.64
CA GLU A 28 -3.52 -7.02 -17.12
C GLU A 28 -3.49 -6.33 -15.76
N ARG A 29 -2.55 -6.71 -14.88
CA ARG A 29 -2.35 -6.02 -13.59
C ARG A 29 -1.94 -4.57 -13.78
N LEU A 30 -0.97 -4.30 -14.67
CA LEU A 30 -0.55 -2.95 -15.02
C LEU A 30 -1.71 -2.11 -15.57
N LYS A 31 -2.51 -2.69 -16.47
CA LYS A 31 -3.68 -2.04 -17.06
C LYS A 31 -4.69 -1.65 -15.99
N LYS A 32 -5.03 -2.57 -15.09
CA LYS A 32 -5.95 -2.30 -13.96
C LYS A 32 -5.44 -1.17 -13.08
N HIS A 33 -4.15 -1.20 -12.68
CA HIS A 33 -3.55 -0.13 -11.90
C HIS A 33 -3.61 1.22 -12.61
N ALA A 34 -3.34 1.24 -13.91
CA ALA A 34 -3.39 2.49 -14.69
C ALA A 34 -4.82 3.03 -14.77
N VAL A 35 -5.82 2.19 -15.00
CA VAL A 35 -7.23 2.59 -15.07
C VAL A 35 -7.71 3.13 -13.72
N GLU A 36 -7.46 2.39 -12.64
CA GLU A 36 -7.86 2.80 -11.29
C GLU A 36 -7.17 4.10 -10.87
N PHE A 37 -5.87 4.20 -11.10
CA PHE A 37 -5.10 5.41 -10.77
C PHE A 37 -5.57 6.62 -11.58
N THR A 38 -5.85 6.45 -12.88
CA THR A 38 -6.41 7.52 -13.71
C THR A 38 -7.78 7.97 -13.17
N SER A 39 -8.67 7.03 -12.83
CA SER A 39 -9.98 7.38 -12.27
C SER A 39 -9.89 8.18 -10.96
N ILE A 40 -8.96 7.83 -10.07
CA ILE A 40 -8.76 8.55 -8.81
C ILE A 40 -8.18 9.95 -9.07
N MET A 41 -7.17 10.03 -9.94
CA MET A 41 -6.53 11.30 -10.28
C MET A 41 -7.49 12.27 -10.99
N ASP A 42 -8.31 11.77 -11.92
CA ASP A 42 -9.29 12.60 -12.64
C ASP A 42 -10.30 13.22 -11.68
N ARG A 43 -10.81 12.43 -10.71
CA ARG A 43 -11.70 12.92 -9.66
C ARG A 43 -11.01 13.94 -8.76
N LEU A 44 -9.78 13.66 -8.32
CA LEU A 44 -8.99 14.59 -7.50
C LEU A 44 -8.76 15.93 -8.22
N ILE A 45 -8.34 15.87 -9.49
CA ILE A 45 -8.01 17.06 -10.29
C ILE A 45 -9.26 17.84 -10.69
N SER A 46 -10.42 17.18 -10.82
CA SER A 46 -11.70 17.87 -11.09
C SER A 46 -12.05 18.92 -10.03
N GLY A 47 -11.45 18.83 -8.84
CA GLY A 47 -11.52 19.87 -7.81
C GLY A 47 -12.88 20.00 -7.11
N LYS A 48 -13.77 19.03 -7.31
CA LYS A 48 -15.07 18.97 -6.62
C LYS A 48 -14.88 18.63 -5.16
N VAL A 49 -15.18 19.60 -4.28
CA VAL A 49 -14.94 19.50 -2.83
C VAL A 49 -15.64 18.29 -2.23
N GLU A 50 -16.86 18.02 -2.68
CA GLU A 50 -17.69 16.89 -2.25
C GLU A 50 -17.09 15.52 -2.59
N GLU A 51 -16.17 15.43 -3.55
CA GLU A 51 -15.52 14.18 -3.94
C GLU A 51 -14.18 13.93 -3.23
N ILE A 52 -13.58 14.96 -2.60
CA ILE A 52 -12.23 14.86 -2.02
C ILE A 52 -12.16 13.82 -0.92
N GLU A 53 -13.15 13.78 -0.02
CA GLU A 53 -13.18 12.80 1.08
C GLU A 53 -13.26 11.37 0.53
N ALA A 54 -14.12 11.15 -0.48
CA ALA A 54 -14.23 9.85 -1.14
C ALA A 54 -12.93 9.45 -1.85
N VAL A 55 -12.24 10.39 -2.50
CA VAL A 55 -10.92 10.16 -3.10
C VAL A 55 -9.87 9.79 -2.04
N VAL A 56 -9.88 10.45 -0.88
CA VAL A 56 -8.98 10.12 0.23
C VAL A 56 -9.21 8.69 0.71
N GLU A 57 -10.46 8.28 0.87
CA GLU A 57 -10.80 6.92 1.27
C GLU A 57 -10.43 5.87 0.20
N ASP A 58 -10.62 6.19 -1.09
CA ASP A 58 -10.17 5.33 -2.19
C ASP A 58 -8.64 5.15 -2.19
N LEU A 59 -7.87 6.21 -1.93
CA LEU A 59 -6.41 6.16 -1.82
C LEU A 59 -5.95 5.35 -0.62
N LYS A 60 -6.56 5.55 0.55
CA LYS A 60 -6.27 4.73 1.75
C LYS A 60 -6.60 3.27 1.50
N LYS A 61 -7.76 2.98 0.89
CA LYS A 61 -8.18 1.62 0.53
C LYS A 61 -7.17 0.97 -0.42
N ALA A 62 -6.69 1.69 -1.44
CA ALA A 62 -5.62 1.20 -2.30
C ALA A 62 -4.36 0.87 -1.48
N GLY A 63 -3.96 1.73 -0.55
CA GLY A 63 -2.87 1.45 0.40
C GLY A 63 -3.07 0.19 1.24
N LYS A 64 -4.26 0.01 1.81
CA LYS A 64 -4.65 -1.17 2.60
C LYS A 64 -4.52 -2.45 1.76
N LEU A 65 -4.98 -2.45 0.50
CA LEU A 65 -4.85 -3.60 -0.40
C LEU A 65 -3.39 -4.00 -0.63
N HIS A 66 -2.47 -3.03 -0.73
CA HIS A 66 -1.04 -3.33 -0.88
C HIS A 66 -0.42 -3.91 0.40
N ALA A 67 -0.96 -3.59 1.59
CA ALA A 67 -0.53 -4.19 2.86
C ALA A 67 -0.94 -5.67 3.00
N LEU A 68 -2.02 -6.06 2.32
CA LEU A 68 -2.54 -7.44 2.34
C LEU A 68 -1.80 -8.39 1.40
N ILE A 69 -0.90 -7.89 0.56
CA ILE A 69 -0.07 -8.71 -0.33
C ILE A 69 0.86 -9.58 0.54
N PRO A 70 0.75 -10.92 0.51
CA PRO A 70 1.67 -11.79 1.22
C PRO A 70 3.12 -11.55 0.77
N ARG A 71 4.06 -11.62 1.72
CA ARG A 71 5.48 -11.30 1.48
C ARG A 71 6.13 -12.19 0.41
N ASP A 72 5.59 -13.37 0.21
CA ASP A 72 6.02 -14.43 -0.71
C ASP A 72 5.16 -14.51 -1.98
N GLN A 73 4.12 -13.68 -2.12
CA GLN A 73 3.23 -13.73 -3.29
C GLN A 73 3.94 -13.33 -4.59
N TYR A 74 4.92 -12.42 -4.50
CA TYR A 74 5.68 -11.91 -5.63
C TYR A 74 7.19 -11.96 -5.34
N ALA A 75 7.99 -11.67 -6.37
CA ALA A 75 9.45 -11.75 -6.31
C ALA A 75 10.09 -10.89 -5.20
N CYS A 76 9.40 -9.83 -4.75
CA CYS A 76 9.80 -9.04 -3.60
C CYS A 76 8.57 -8.57 -2.81
N PRO A 77 8.71 -8.30 -1.49
CA PRO A 77 7.62 -7.78 -0.69
C PRO A 77 7.34 -6.31 -1.03
N PHE A 78 6.08 -5.91 -0.92
CA PHE A 78 5.71 -4.50 -0.99
C PHE A 78 6.27 -3.73 0.22
N ARG A 79 6.76 -2.52 -0.02
CA ARG A 79 7.33 -1.56 0.94
C ARG A 79 6.87 -0.16 0.55
N THR A 80 6.61 0.68 1.54
CA THR A 80 6.19 2.08 1.31
C THR A 80 7.22 2.91 0.55
N SER A 81 8.51 2.55 0.57
CA SER A 81 9.55 3.17 -0.26
C SER A 81 9.31 3.03 -1.77
N GLN A 82 8.53 2.04 -2.21
CA GLN A 82 8.14 1.91 -3.62
C GLN A 82 7.10 2.98 -4.00
N LEU A 83 6.29 3.47 -3.05
CA LEU A 83 5.42 4.63 -3.27
C LEU A 83 6.23 5.94 -3.36
N ASP A 84 7.34 6.06 -2.64
CA ASP A 84 8.26 7.20 -2.78
C ASP A 84 8.91 7.24 -4.17
N GLN A 85 9.38 6.08 -4.64
CA GLN A 85 9.95 5.93 -5.99
C GLN A 85 8.89 6.18 -7.07
N PHE A 86 7.64 5.76 -6.84
CA PHE A 86 6.52 6.06 -7.72
C PHE A 86 6.20 7.57 -7.75
N ALA A 87 6.21 8.24 -6.59
CA ALA A 87 6.02 9.70 -6.51
C ALA A 87 7.09 10.45 -7.31
N ALA A 88 8.36 10.09 -7.12
CA ALA A 88 9.47 10.66 -7.88
C ALA A 88 9.29 10.45 -9.39
N ALA A 89 8.91 9.24 -9.80
CA ALA A 89 8.65 8.93 -11.20
C ALA A 89 7.50 9.77 -11.77
N MET A 90 6.45 10.03 -11.00
CA MET A 90 5.31 10.84 -11.42
C MET A 90 5.65 12.32 -11.52
N ILE A 91 6.38 12.87 -10.54
CA ILE A 91 6.85 14.27 -10.55
C ILE A 91 7.73 14.55 -11.76
N GLU A 92 8.57 13.60 -12.17
CA GLU A 92 9.34 13.75 -13.41
C GLU A 92 8.45 13.82 -14.65
N ARG A 93 7.38 13.03 -14.69
CA ARG A 93 6.42 13.08 -15.79
C ARG A 93 5.63 14.40 -15.81
N THR A 94 5.36 15.02 -14.67
CA THR A 94 4.62 16.29 -14.62
C THR A 94 5.39 17.45 -15.25
N LEU A 95 6.74 17.39 -15.26
CA LEU A 95 7.60 18.37 -15.94
C LEU A 95 7.39 18.41 -17.46
N GLU A 96 6.81 17.35 -18.03
CA GLU A 96 6.53 17.24 -19.46
C GLU A 96 5.08 17.58 -19.81
N TRP A 97 4.22 17.85 -18.82
CA TRP A 97 2.79 18.11 -19.03
C TRP A 97 2.52 19.59 -19.32
N GLY A 98 1.41 19.85 -20.01
CA GLY A 98 1.00 21.21 -20.40
C GLY A 98 1.86 21.84 -21.50
N GLU A 99 1.48 23.04 -21.93
CA GLU A 99 2.27 23.82 -22.89
C GLU A 99 3.54 24.35 -22.20
N LYS A 100 4.63 24.55 -22.97
CA LYS A 100 5.91 25.01 -22.42
C LYS A 100 5.80 26.32 -21.62
N LYS A 101 4.89 27.22 -22.04
CA LYS A 101 4.64 28.51 -21.38
C LYS A 101 4.01 28.36 -19.98
N ASP A 102 3.27 27.28 -19.75
CA ASP A 102 2.55 27.03 -18.50
C ASP A 102 3.40 26.22 -17.50
N ARG A 103 4.58 25.75 -17.92
CA ARG A 103 5.52 24.98 -17.08
C ARG A 103 6.36 25.91 -16.21
N THR A 104 5.73 26.45 -15.18
CA THR A 104 6.34 27.35 -14.20
C THR A 104 6.72 26.60 -12.91
N GLU A 105 7.57 27.22 -12.10
CA GLU A 105 7.88 26.71 -10.75
C GLU A 105 6.62 26.58 -9.88
N VAL A 106 5.67 27.51 -10.02
CA VAL A 106 4.39 27.50 -9.28
C VAL A 106 3.56 26.28 -9.66
N THR A 107 3.36 26.03 -10.95
CA THR A 107 2.61 24.86 -11.44
C THR A 107 3.32 23.56 -11.09
N GLN A 108 4.65 23.52 -11.14
CA GLN A 108 5.40 22.32 -10.77
C GLN A 108 5.33 22.05 -9.26
N THR A 109 5.35 23.11 -8.44
CA THR A 109 5.14 23.00 -6.99
C THR A 109 3.74 22.47 -6.67
N ALA A 110 2.72 22.94 -7.40
CA ALA A 110 1.36 22.43 -7.25
C ALA A 110 1.28 20.93 -7.57
N TRP A 111 1.85 20.50 -8.70
CA TRP A 111 1.92 19.06 -9.05
C TRP A 111 2.66 18.25 -7.99
N THR A 112 3.77 18.76 -7.48
CA THR A 112 4.54 18.09 -6.42
C THR A 112 3.69 17.87 -5.18
N LYS A 113 2.94 18.90 -4.73
CA LYS A 113 2.02 18.79 -3.59
C LYS A 113 0.91 17.77 -3.84
N ILE A 114 0.31 17.76 -5.03
CA ILE A 114 -0.73 16.79 -5.40
C ILE A 114 -0.19 15.37 -5.36
N VAL A 115 0.97 15.11 -5.96
CA VAL A 115 1.59 13.78 -5.98
C VAL A 115 1.94 13.31 -4.57
N LEU A 116 2.55 14.19 -3.75
CA LEU A 116 2.87 13.89 -2.36
C LEU A 116 1.60 13.58 -1.55
N PHE A 117 0.55 14.39 -1.70
CA PHE A 117 -0.74 14.12 -1.07
C PHE A 117 -1.26 12.72 -1.40
N VAL A 118 -1.28 12.35 -2.69
CA VAL A 118 -1.76 11.05 -3.18
C VAL A 118 -0.99 9.90 -2.53
N VAL A 119 0.35 9.92 -2.57
CA VAL A 119 1.14 8.82 -2.01
C VAL A 119 1.09 8.78 -0.49
N GLU A 120 0.96 9.91 0.19
CA GLU A 120 0.82 9.95 1.65
C GLU A 120 -0.52 9.35 2.11
N GLN A 121 -1.62 9.56 1.37
CA GLN A 121 -2.88 8.87 1.68
C GLN A 121 -2.77 7.35 1.51
N MET A 122 -2.10 6.88 0.45
CA MET A 122 -1.84 5.46 0.25
C MET A 122 -0.96 4.86 1.36
N LYS A 123 0.13 5.54 1.74
CA LYS A 123 0.98 5.11 2.85
C LYS A 123 0.23 5.08 4.18
N SER A 124 -0.64 6.07 4.42
CA SER A 124 -1.47 6.13 5.62
C SER A 124 -2.35 4.88 5.73
N GLY A 125 -3.08 4.54 4.65
CA GLY A 125 -3.90 3.33 4.60
C GLY A 125 -3.07 2.04 4.73
N PHE A 126 -1.91 1.97 4.08
CA PHE A 126 -0.99 0.84 4.23
C PHE A 126 -0.58 0.63 5.70
N HIS A 127 -0.11 1.68 6.37
CA HIS A 127 0.30 1.59 7.77
C HIS A 127 -0.86 1.29 8.72
N GLU A 128 -2.06 1.79 8.42
CA GLU A 128 -3.27 1.47 9.17
C GLU A 128 -3.58 -0.03 9.14
N ALA A 129 -3.61 -0.66 7.96
CA ALA A 129 -3.83 -2.09 7.83
C ALA A 129 -2.78 -2.92 8.58
N ILE A 130 -1.50 -2.56 8.48
CA ILE A 130 -0.43 -3.25 9.23
C ILE A 130 -0.61 -3.10 10.75
N ARG A 131 -1.05 -1.94 11.24
CA ARG A 131 -1.34 -1.74 12.67
C ARG A 131 -2.54 -2.56 13.13
N GLU A 132 -3.61 -2.61 12.34
CA GLU A 132 -4.80 -3.39 12.61
C GLU A 132 -4.49 -4.89 12.69
N GLU A 133 -3.74 -5.41 11.72
CA GLU A 133 -3.31 -6.80 11.70
C GLU A 133 -2.46 -7.16 12.93
N ARG A 134 -1.51 -6.29 13.32
CA ARG A 134 -0.71 -6.48 14.54
C ARG A 134 -1.58 -6.52 15.80
N ARG A 135 -2.58 -5.63 15.91
CA ARG A 135 -3.52 -5.60 17.03
C ARG A 135 -4.39 -6.85 17.08
N ALA A 136 -4.83 -7.36 15.94
CA ALA A 136 -5.61 -8.59 15.85
C ALA A 136 -4.78 -9.79 16.36
N ARG A 137 -3.54 -9.95 15.88
CA ARG A 137 -2.64 -11.02 16.36
C ARG A 137 -2.38 -10.94 17.86
N GLN A 138 -2.23 -9.75 18.44
CA GLN A 138 -2.05 -9.59 19.89
C GLN A 138 -3.27 -10.02 20.70
N LYS A 139 -4.49 -9.85 20.16
CA LYS A 139 -5.72 -10.33 20.80
C LYS A 139 -5.84 -11.84 20.74
N ASP A 140 -5.44 -12.45 19.62
CA ASP A 140 -5.50 -13.90 19.41
C ASP A 140 -4.48 -14.67 20.27
N VAL A 141 -3.35 -14.04 20.65
CA VAL A 141 -2.35 -14.64 21.54
C VAL A 141 -2.77 -14.62 23.01
N ASN A 142 -3.90 -13.97 23.36
CA ASN A 142 -4.33 -13.80 24.76
C ASN A 142 -5.69 -14.43 25.14
N PRO A 143 -5.94 -15.75 24.99
CA PRO A 143 -7.08 -16.41 25.62
C PRO A 143 -6.75 -17.39 26.77
N THR A 144 -5.51 -17.46 27.30
CA THR A 144 -5.20 -18.45 28.36
C THR A 144 -4.07 -18.03 29.32
N PHE A 145 -4.25 -16.99 30.14
CA PHE A 145 -3.40 -16.76 31.32
C PHE A 145 -4.19 -16.30 32.56
N MET A 146 -5.49 -16.63 32.62
CA MET A 146 -6.38 -16.28 33.73
C MET A 146 -7.34 -17.43 34.06
N PHE A 147 -6.85 -18.66 34.25
CA PHE A 147 -7.59 -19.64 35.05
C PHE A 147 -6.64 -20.64 35.72
N LYS A 148 -6.76 -20.70 37.06
CA LYS A 148 -6.14 -21.63 38.03
C LYS A 148 -4.70 -21.37 38.47
N ALA A 149 -4.56 -20.39 39.36
CA ALA A 149 -3.56 -20.45 40.44
C ALA A 149 -4.27 -20.30 41.80
N THR A 150 -5.09 -21.29 42.18
CA THR A 150 -5.44 -21.52 43.59
C THR A 150 -5.89 -22.96 43.77
N ILE A 151 -5.04 -23.79 44.36
CA ILE A 151 -5.28 -24.54 45.62
C ILE A 151 -4.06 -25.46 45.84
N SER A 152 -3.49 -25.28 47.02
CA SER A 152 -2.40 -26.01 47.63
C SER A 152 -2.79 -27.44 48.03
N THR A 153 -1.77 -28.31 48.10
CA THR A 153 -1.63 -29.54 48.90
C THR A 153 -2.52 -30.73 48.56
N THR A 154 -1.94 -31.77 47.95
CA THR A 154 -1.47 -33.00 48.65
C THR A 154 -0.86 -33.98 47.63
N ASN A 155 0.13 -34.73 48.09
CA ASN A 155 0.80 -35.81 47.37
C ASN A 155 -0.21 -36.84 46.85
N ASP A 156 -0.04 -37.37 45.64
CA ASP A 156 0.29 -38.79 45.50
C ASP A 156 0.68 -39.22 44.08
N CYS A 157 1.39 -40.33 44.06
CA CYS A 157 2.01 -41.01 42.94
C CYS A 157 1.01 -41.49 41.87
N MET A 158 1.38 -41.44 40.60
CA MET A 158 1.84 -42.60 39.83
C MET A 158 1.76 -42.35 38.31
N LEU A 159 2.84 -42.77 37.67
CA LEU A 159 3.02 -43.04 36.24
C LEU A 159 1.77 -43.63 35.60
N HIS A 160 1.40 -43.16 34.40
CA HIS A 160 1.02 -44.04 33.30
C HIS A 160 1.02 -43.28 31.95
N ASN A 161 2.02 -43.64 31.15
CA ASN A 161 1.97 -43.99 29.73
C ASN A 161 1.48 -43.02 28.63
N CYS A 162 2.36 -43.00 27.61
CA CYS A 162 2.14 -42.87 26.17
C CYS A 162 2.09 -41.47 25.55
N TRP A 163 3.27 -41.08 25.06
CA TRP A 163 3.47 -40.73 23.66
C TRP A 163 4.32 -41.81 23.00
#